data_AF-A0A969GUA3-F1
#
_entry.id   AF-A0A969GUA3-F1
#
_cell.length_a   1.000
_cell.length_b   1.000
_cell.length_c   1.000
_cell.angle_alpha   90.00
_cell.angle_beta   90.00
_cell.angle_gamma   90.00
#
_symmetry.space_group_name_H-M   'P 1'
#
loop_
_entity.id
_entity.type
_entity.pdbx_description
1 polymer ?
#
loop_
_entity_poly.entity_id
_entity_poly.type
_entity_poly.pdbx_seq_one_letter_code
_entity_poly.pdbx_strand_id
1 'polypeptide(L)'
;MVTTAGLMAPATSGLSAPMLGLITIAIASGATVLSHVNDSGFWLVSRYLGISETNTLRSWTVLETILGGVGFLVVLLISFFI
;
A
#
# COMPACT_ATOMS: atom_id res chain seq x y z
N MET A 1 7.50 -2.44 -0.39
CA MET A 1 7.40 -2.69 -1.84
C MET A 1 8.59 -3.49 -2.39
N VAL A 2 9.82 -2.97 -2.36
CA VAL A 2 11.00 -3.61 -3.02
C VAL A 2 11.24 -5.04 -2.55
N THR A 3 11.21 -5.30 -1.24
CA THR A 3 11.39 -6.64 -0.68
C THR A 3 10.35 -7.63 -1.22
N THR A 4 9.07 -7.28 -1.16
CA THR A 4 7.98 -8.14 -1.66
C THR A 4 8.09 -8.36 -3.17
N ALA A 5 8.45 -7.34 -3.95
CA ALA A 5 8.67 -7.48 -5.38
C ALA A 5 9.79 -8.48 -5.69
N GLY A 6 10.90 -8.42 -4.95
CA GLY A 6 12.00 -9.38 -5.08
C GLY A 6 11.59 -10.81 -4.71
N LEU A 7 10.80 -10.98 -3.63
CA LEU A 7 10.28 -12.28 -3.21
C LEU A 7 9.28 -12.87 -4.22
N MET A 8 8.48 -12.03 -4.87
CA MET A 8 7.46 -12.45 -5.82
C MET A 8 8.01 -12.71 -7.22
N ALA A 9 9.20 -12.19 -7.57
CA ALA A 9 9.75 -12.28 -8.92
C ALA A 9 9.72 -13.71 -9.52
N PRO A 10 10.11 -14.79 -8.81
CA PRO A 10 10.03 -16.15 -9.36
C PRO A 10 8.59 -16.61 -9.68
N ALA A 11 7.62 -16.14 -8.90
CA ALA A 11 6.20 -16.49 -9.04
C ALA A 11 5.49 -15.68 -10.14
N THR A 12 6.17 -14.72 -10.78
CA THR A 12 5.58 -13.88 -11.84
C THR A 12 5.84 -14.39 -13.26
N SER A 13 6.64 -15.46 -13.40
CA SER A 13 6.96 -16.02 -14.72
C SER A 13 5.72 -16.59 -15.41
N GLY A 14 5.54 -16.27 -16.70
CA GLY A 14 4.41 -16.75 -17.51
C GLY A 14 3.07 -16.04 -17.28
N LEU A 15 3.01 -15.05 -16.38
CA LEU A 15 1.80 -14.25 -16.16
C LEU A 15 1.59 -13.21 -17.28
N SER A 16 0.34 -12.90 -17.57
CA SER A 16 -0.04 -11.85 -18.53
C SER A 16 0.32 -10.46 -17.99
N ALA A 17 0.53 -9.48 -18.88
CA ALA A 17 0.83 -8.10 -18.49
C ALA A 17 -0.23 -7.48 -17.55
N PRO A 18 -1.55 -7.69 -17.74
CA PRO A 18 -2.56 -7.23 -16.78
C PRO A 18 -2.39 -7.84 -15.39
N MET A 19 -2.06 -9.14 -15.30
CA MET A 19 -1.89 -9.83 -14.03
C MET A 19 -0.64 -9.37 -13.28
N LEU A 20 0.45 -9.08 -14.02
CA LEU A 20 1.63 -8.42 -13.45
C LEU A 20 1.31 -7.02 -12.91
N GLY A 21 0.44 -6.27 -13.60
CA GLY A 21 -0.06 -4.98 -13.12
C GLY A 21 -0.83 -5.12 -11.81
N LEU A 22 -1.74 -6.09 -11.72
CA LEU A 22 -2.49 -6.38 -10.49
C LEU A 22 -1.58 -6.76 -9.32
N ILE A 23 -0.59 -7.63 -9.54
CA ILE A 23 0.41 -7.99 -8.53
C ILE A 23 1.19 -6.75 -8.06
N THR A 24 1.58 -5.87 -8.99
CA THR A 24 2.29 -4.63 -8.66
C THR A 24 1.43 -3.72 -7.76
N ILE A 25 0.15 -3.55 -8.09
CA ILE A 25 -0.79 -2.74 -7.30
C ILE A 25 -1.04 -3.38 -5.92
N ALA A 26 -1.16 -4.71 -5.85
CA ALA A 26 -1.30 -5.43 -4.59
C ALA A 26 -0.09 -5.22 -3.67
N ILE A 27 1.12 -5.31 -4.22
CA ILE A 27 2.38 -5.05 -3.49
C ILE A 27 2.45 -3.59 -3.02
N ALA A 28 2.03 -2.63 -3.85
CA ALA A 28 1.98 -1.22 -3.48
C ALA A 28 0.99 -0.99 -2.33
N SER A 29 -0.23 -1.49 -2.46
CA SER A 29 -1.30 -1.35 -1.47
C SER A 29 -0.91 -1.98 -0.12
N GLY A 30 -0.34 -3.19 -0.14
CA GLY A 30 0.09 -3.87 1.08
C GLY A 30 1.28 -3.18 1.76
N ALA A 31 2.11 -2.45 1.03
CA ALA A 31 3.26 -1.76 1.59
C ALA A 31 2.90 -0.46 2.33
N THR A 32 1.70 0.08 2.12
CA THR A 32 1.24 1.31 2.77
C THR A 32 0.50 1.00 4.08
N VAL A 33 -0.07 -0.20 4.22
CA VAL A 33 -0.77 -0.66 5.44
C VAL A 33 0.12 -0.49 6.67
N LEU A 34 -0.43 0.19 7.69
CA LEU A 34 0.26 0.49 8.94
C LEU A 34 1.60 1.24 8.76
N SER A 35 1.72 2.11 7.75
CA SER A 35 2.85 3.05 7.71
C SER A 35 2.79 4.00 8.94
N HIS A 36 3.95 4.35 9.48
CA HIS A 36 4.11 5.12 10.73
C HIS A 36 5.12 6.26 10.50
N VAL A 37 5.93 6.60 11.51
CA VAL A 37 6.97 7.65 11.50
C VAL A 37 8.07 7.47 10.45
N ASN A 38 8.19 6.28 9.85
CA ASN A 38 9.13 6.00 8.77
C ASN A 38 8.65 6.53 7.40
N ASP A 39 7.38 6.95 7.31
CA ASP A 39 6.79 7.52 6.10
C ASP A 39 7.06 9.03 6.06
N SER A 40 7.59 9.56 4.95
CA SER A 40 7.81 11.00 4.79
C SER A 40 6.49 11.78 4.67
N GLY A 41 5.43 11.14 4.17
CA GLY A 41 4.09 11.71 4.09
C GLY A 41 3.50 12.01 5.46
N PHE A 42 3.76 11.16 6.45
CA PHE A 42 3.33 11.37 7.85
C PHE A 42 3.82 12.72 8.38
N TRP A 43 5.11 13.00 8.18
CA TRP A 43 5.73 14.24 8.65
C TRP A 43 5.25 15.45 7.88
N LEU A 44 5.07 15.32 6.56
CA LEU A 44 4.51 16.38 5.73
C LEU A 44 3.13 16.82 6.26
N VAL A 45 2.23 15.87 6.51
CA VAL A 45 0.87 16.16 6.99
C VAL A 45 0.88 16.73 8.41
N SER A 46 1.66 16.13 9.32
CA SER A 46 1.81 16.61 10.70
C SER A 46 2.25 18.08 10.75
N ARG A 47 3.30 18.42 9.98
CA ARG A 47 3.91 19.75 9.99
C ARG A 47 3.08 20.78 9.23
N TYR A 48 2.47 20.40 8.11
CA TYR A 48 1.66 21.30 7.30
C TYR A 48 0.36 21.69 8.00
N LEU A 49 -0.28 20.74 8.70
CA LEU A 49 -1.56 20.96 9.38
C LEU A 49 -1.41 21.36 10.86
N GLY A 50 -0.19 21.36 11.41
CA GLY A 50 0.07 21.72 12.81
C GLY A 50 -0.55 20.75 13.82
N ILE A 51 -0.74 19.48 13.44
CA ILE A 51 -1.35 18.44 14.29
C ILE A 51 -0.25 17.82 15.18
N SER A 52 -0.59 17.49 16.43
CA SER A 52 0.36 16.78 17.31
C SER A 52 0.67 15.38 16.79
N GLU A 53 1.92 14.91 16.98
CA GLU A 53 2.38 13.62 16.48
C GLU A 53 1.49 12.45 16.90
N THR A 54 1.01 12.44 18.15
CA THR A 54 0.08 11.43 18.67
C THR A 54 -1.25 11.41 17.91
N ASN A 55 -1.81 12.59 17.61
CA ASN A 55 -3.07 12.69 16.88
C ASN A 55 -2.87 12.32 15.41
N THR A 56 -1.77 12.78 14.80
CA THR A 56 -1.41 12.39 13.44
C THR A 56 -1.27 10.89 13.34
N LEU A 57 -0.57 10.22 14.27
CA LEU A 57 -0.40 8.76 14.25
C LEU A 57 -1.74 8.04 14.30
N ARG A 58 -2.66 8.45 15.18
CA ARG A 58 -4.00 7.85 15.27
C ARG A 58 -4.76 7.96 13.95
N SER A 59 -4.79 9.14 13.32
CA SER A 59 -5.47 9.31 12.04
C SER A 59 -4.75 8.61 10.89
N TRP A 60 -3.42 8.64 10.90
CA TRP A 60 -2.55 8.13 9.83
C TRP A 60 -2.65 6.61 9.73
N THR A 61 -2.51 5.90 10.84
CA THR A 61 -2.62 4.44 10.88
C THR A 61 -3.99 3.96 10.38
N VAL A 62 -5.07 4.65 10.74
CA VAL A 62 -6.42 4.32 10.26
C VAL A 62 -6.54 4.56 8.76
N LEU A 63 -6.11 5.73 8.27
CA LEU A 63 -6.15 6.10 6.87
C LEU A 63 -5.35 5.11 6.00
N GLU A 64 -4.13 4.79 6.39
CA GLU A 64 -3.25 3.88 5.67
C GLU A 64 -3.78 2.44 5.62
N THR A 65 -4.38 1.99 6.73
CA THR A 65 -5.02 0.67 6.79
C THR A 65 -6.22 0.60 5.84
N ILE A 66 -7.05 1.66 5.81
CA ILE A 66 -8.18 1.75 4.88
C ILE A 66 -7.68 1.77 3.43
N LEU A 67 -6.67 2.60 3.13
CA LEU A 67 -6.12 2.74 1.79
C LEU A 67 -5.57 1.41 1.26
N GLY A 68 -4.73 0.73 2.04
CA GLY A 68 -4.17 -0.56 1.66
C GLY A 68 -5.23 -1.66 1.58
N GLY A 69 -6.21 -1.67 2.48
CA GLY A 69 -7.34 -2.60 2.45
C GLY A 69 -8.22 -2.44 1.21
N VAL A 70 -8.59 -1.19 0.86
CA VAL A 70 -9.36 -0.89 -0.34
C VAL A 70 -8.57 -1.26 -1.59
N GLY A 71 -7.28 -0.91 -1.66
CA GLY A 71 -6.41 -1.28 -2.78
C GLY A 71 -6.34 -2.79 -2.98
N PHE A 72 -6.17 -3.56 -1.91
CA PHE A 72 -6.19 -5.01 -1.96
C PHE A 72 -7.55 -5.57 -2.45
N LEU A 73 -8.66 -5.08 -1.89
CA LEU A 73 -10.00 -5.53 -2.29
C LEU A 73 -10.28 -5.26 -3.77
N VAL A 74 -9.91 -4.08 -4.27
CA VAL A 74 -10.10 -3.73 -5.69
C VAL A 74 -9.30 -4.66 -6.59
N VAL A 75 -8.02 -4.90 -6.28
CA VAL A 75 -7.19 -5.85 -7.05
C VAL A 75 -7.79 -7.25 -7.01
N LEU A 76 -8.19 -7.73 -5.83
CA LEU A 76 -8.76 -9.06 -5.66
C LEU A 76 -10.02 -9.23 -6.51
N LEU A 77 -10.93 -8.25 -6.50
CA LEU A 77 -12.14 -8.29 -7.31
C LEU A 77 -11.83 -8.30 -8.80
N ILE A 78 -10.91 -7.46 -9.26
CA ILE A 78 -10.52 -7.39 -10.67
C ILE A 78 -9.85 -8.69 -11.14
N SER A 79 -9.07 -9.35 -10.28
CA SER A 79 -8.37 -10.61 -10.63
C SER A 79 -9.29 -11.79 -10.99
N PHE A 80 -10.59 -11.71 -10.67
CA PHE A 80 -11.54 -12.75 -11.10
C PHE A 80 -11.99 -12.60 -12.56
N PHE A 81 -11.72 -11.46 -13.19
CA PHE A 81 -12.20 -11.13 -14.54
C PHE A 81 -11.08 -11.02 -15.58
N ILE A 82 -9.82 -11.15 -15.16
CA ILE A 82 -8.62 -10.98 -15.99
C ILE A 82 -7.72 -12.19 -15.82
#